data_AF-A0A1V6KD47-F1
#
_entry.id   AF-A0A1V6KD47-F1
#
_cell.length_a   1.000
_cell.length_b   1.000
_cell.length_c   1.000
_cell.angle_alpha   90.00
_cell.angle_beta   90.00
_cell.angle_gamma   90.00
#
_symmetry.space_group_name_H-M   'P 1'
#
loop_
_entity.id
_entity.type
_entity.pdbx_description
1 polymer ?
#
loop_
_entity_poly.entity_id
_entity_poly.type
_entity_poly.pdbx_seq_one_letter_code
_entity_poly.pdbx_strand_id
1 'polypeptide(L)'
;MKSKPKSFYKLVNELENYFEKEGLTLIDKNVITKAIHNAVLNYFYNGIVIVIGIFEKQERFSVCFYYSDENNKRKSAREGKFFEYTLGGIPVNDFTRLEKVFKFFIEILNLYEKEKQSEN
;
A
#
# COMPACT_ATOMS: atom_id res chain seq x y z
N MET A 1 21.97 -17.81 14.61
CA MET A 1 20.69 -18.41 14.18
C MET A 1 19.93 -17.44 13.29
N LYS A 2 19.82 -17.71 11.98
CA LYS A 2 18.98 -16.93 11.04
C LYS A 2 17.58 -17.55 10.98
N SER A 3 16.69 -17.13 11.89
CA SER A 3 15.26 -17.40 11.78
C SER A 3 14.51 -16.06 11.71
N LYS A 4 14.52 -15.44 10.52
CA LYS A 4 13.82 -14.18 10.21
C LYS A 4 12.92 -14.18 8.95
N PRO A 5 12.63 -15.28 8.21
CA PRO A 5 11.62 -15.22 7.14
C PRO A 5 10.18 -15.22 7.66
N LYS A 6 9.87 -16.04 8.68
CA LYS A 6 8.48 -16.27 9.11
C LYS A 6 7.77 -15.02 9.66
N SER A 7 8.50 -14.10 10.30
CA SER A 7 7.92 -12.86 10.84
C SER A 7 7.47 -11.91 9.73
N PHE A 8 8.24 -11.78 8.66
CA PHE A 8 7.88 -10.91 7.53
C PHE A 8 6.66 -11.42 6.77
N TYR A 9 6.62 -12.71 6.44
CA TYR A 9 5.44 -13.29 5.79
C TYR A 9 4.19 -13.16 6.66
N LYS A 10 4.32 -13.34 7.98
CA LYS A 10 3.23 -13.11 8.93
C LYS A 10 2.75 -11.65 8.88
N LEU A 11 3.67 -10.69 8.95
CA LEU A 11 3.37 -9.26 8.82
C LEU A 11 2.63 -8.95 7.52
N VAL A 12 3.14 -9.43 6.37
CA VAL A 12 2.51 -9.21 5.07
C VAL A 12 1.09 -9.79 5.03
N ASN A 13 0.88 -10.99 5.57
CA ASN A 13 -0.45 -11.60 5.61
C ASN A 13 -1.40 -10.87 6.56
N GLU A 14 -0.93 -10.36 7.70
CA GLU A 14 -1.75 -9.54 8.61
C GLU A 14 -2.20 -8.25 7.94
N LEU A 15 -1.29 -7.58 7.23
CA LEU A 15 -1.57 -6.38 6.44
C LEU A 15 -2.53 -6.65 5.28
N GLU A 16 -2.33 -7.76 4.58
CA GLU A 16 -3.21 -8.20 3.50
C GLU A 16 -4.65 -8.38 3.98
N ASN A 17 -4.84 -9.15 5.06
CA ASN A 17 -6.14 -9.35 5.68
C ASN A 17 -6.77 -8.03 6.16
N TYR A 18 -5.97 -7.10 6.65
CA TYR A 18 -6.45 -5.77 7.05
C TYR A 18 -6.97 -4.99 5.84
N PHE A 19 -6.20 -4.89 4.77
CA PHE A 19 -6.59 -4.15 3.56
C PHE A 19 -7.83 -4.76 2.89
N GLU A 20 -7.95 -6.08 2.85
CA GLU A 20 -9.14 -6.73 2.31
C GLU A 20 -10.40 -6.45 3.13
N LYS A 21 -10.30 -6.42 4.46
CA LYS A 21 -11.41 -6.01 5.34
C LYS A 21 -11.86 -4.57 5.13
N GLU A 22 -10.93 -3.70 4.72
CA GLU A 22 -11.21 -2.30 4.39
C GLU A 22 -11.73 -2.13 2.95
N GLY A 23 -11.99 -3.23 2.23
CA GLY A 23 -12.65 -3.22 0.92
C GLY A 23 -11.70 -3.20 -0.29
N LEU A 24 -10.40 -3.44 -0.09
CA LEU A 24 -9.46 -3.60 -1.19
C LEU A 24 -9.48 -5.05 -1.69
N THR A 25 -9.35 -5.26 -3.00
CA THR A 25 -9.22 -6.60 -3.59
C THR A 25 -7.81 -6.82 -4.10
N LEU A 26 -7.08 -7.81 -3.57
CA LEU A 26 -5.70 -8.08 -4.01
C LEU A 26 -5.69 -8.56 -5.47
N ILE A 27 -4.87 -7.91 -6.30
CA ILE A 27 -4.67 -8.24 -7.72
C ILE A 27 -3.39 -9.07 -7.89
N ASP A 28 -2.30 -8.60 -7.28
CA ASP A 28 -0.98 -9.18 -7.43
C ASP A 28 -0.13 -8.92 -6.18
N LYS A 29 0.77 -9.86 -5.89
CA LYS A 29 1.64 -9.84 -4.71
C LYS A 29 3.03 -10.32 -5.08
N ASN A 30 4.01 -9.46 -4.87
CA ASN A 30 5.41 -9.78 -5.06
C ASN A 30 6.16 -9.62 -3.72
N VAL A 31 6.73 -10.71 -3.21
CA VAL A 31 7.48 -10.73 -1.95
C VAL A 31 8.94 -11.04 -2.23
N ILE A 32 9.83 -10.13 -1.87
CA ILE A 32 11.27 -10.23 -2.09
C ILE A 32 11.97 -10.27 -0.72
N THR A 33 12.53 -11.42 -0.37
CA THR A 33 13.28 -11.62 0.88
C THR A 33 14.77 -11.77 0.59
N LYS A 34 15.44 -10.64 0.30
CA LYS A 34 16.92 -10.58 0.11
C LYS A 34 17.56 -9.82 1.28
N ALA A 35 18.53 -8.94 1.03
CA ALA A 35 19.20 -8.15 2.07
C ALA A 35 18.23 -7.22 2.83
N ILE A 36 17.13 -6.83 2.19
CA ILE A 36 16.00 -6.10 2.75
C ILE A 36 14.76 -6.96 2.46
N HIS A 37 13.90 -7.15 3.45
CA HIS A 37 12.60 -7.78 3.24
C HIS A 37 11.64 -6.73 2.73
N ASN A 38 11.11 -6.93 1.53
CA ASN A 38 10.10 -6.05 0.96
C ASN A 38 8.97 -6.84 0.28
N ALA A 39 7.77 -6.29 0.31
CA ALA A 39 6.62 -6.78 -0.40
C ALA A 39 5.96 -5.63 -1.17
N VAL A 40 5.45 -5.92 -2.36
CA VAL A 40 4.65 -5.00 -3.16
C VAL A 40 3.32 -5.69 -3.41
N LEU A 41 2.24 -5.05 -2.97
CA LEU A 41 0.87 -5.53 -3.08
C LEU A 41 0.09 -4.59 -3.99
N ASN A 42 -0.46 -5.09 -5.08
CA ASN A 42 -1.32 -4.34 -5.98
C ASN A 42 -2.77 -4.63 -5.63
N TYR A 43 -3.56 -3.60 -5.36
CA TYR A 43 -4.96 -3.72 -4.97
C TYR A 43 -5.88 -2.98 -5.94
N PHE A 44 -7.08 -3.52 -6.10
CA PHE A 44 -8.21 -2.84 -6.72
C PHE A 44 -9.12 -2.25 -5.64
N TYR A 45 -9.57 -1.03 -5.84
CA TYR A 45 -10.48 -0.31 -4.94
C TYR A 45 -11.35 0.64 -5.78
N ASN A 46 -12.68 0.48 -5.75
CA ASN A 46 -13.63 1.39 -6.42
C ASN A 46 -13.28 1.81 -7.87
N GLY A 47 -12.78 0.88 -8.70
CA GLY A 47 -12.43 1.19 -10.09
C GLY A 47 -10.98 1.62 -10.32
N ILE A 48 -10.18 1.75 -9.26
CA ILE A 48 -8.76 2.14 -9.34
C ILE A 48 -7.81 1.07 -8.80
N VAL A 49 -6.62 1.04 -9.37
CA VAL A 49 -5.47 0.29 -8.90
C VAL A 49 -4.63 1.18 -7.97
N ILE A 50 -4.32 0.65 -6.80
CA ILE A 50 -3.41 1.23 -5.82
C ILE A 50 -2.28 0.24 -5.54
N VAL A 51 -1.09 0.74 -5.23
CA VAL A 51 0.08 -0.08 -4.92
C VAL A 51 0.49 0.17 -3.47
N ILE A 52 0.73 -0.90 -2.71
CA ILE A 52 1.16 -0.84 -1.32
C ILE A 52 2.52 -1.54 -1.20
N GLY A 53 3.56 -0.76 -0.89
CA GLY A 53 4.89 -1.25 -0.58
C GLY A 53 5.07 -1.45 0.92
N ILE A 54 5.64 -2.58 1.33
CA ILE A 54 5.94 -2.91 2.74
C ILE A 54 7.43 -3.22 2.83
N PHE A 55 8.13 -2.61 3.79
CA PHE A 55 9.56 -2.78 3.99
C PHE A 55 9.86 -3.06 5.46
N GLU A 56 10.45 -4.20 5.80
CA GLU A 56 10.81 -4.52 7.19
C GLU A 56 12.32 -4.36 7.42
N LYS A 57 12.68 -3.68 8.50
CA LYS A 57 14.05 -3.56 9.01
C LYS A 57 14.04 -3.53 10.54
N GLN A 58 14.75 -4.48 11.16
CA GLN A 58 15.00 -4.52 12.61
C GLN A 58 13.72 -4.37 13.47
N GLU A 59 12.73 -5.26 13.26
CA GLU A 59 11.45 -5.29 14.02
C GLU A 59 10.58 -4.04 13.86
N ARG A 60 10.91 -3.23 12.86
CA ARG A 60 10.08 -2.14 12.39
C ARG A 60 9.80 -2.32 10.92
N PHE A 61 8.70 -1.75 10.48
CA PHE A 61 8.38 -1.70 9.06
C PHE A 61 7.93 -0.31 8.63
N SER A 62 8.01 -0.09 7.33
CA SER A 62 7.45 1.05 6.64
C SER A 62 6.39 0.57 5.66
N VAL A 63 5.34 1.35 5.50
CA VAL A 63 4.31 1.15 4.46
C VAL A 63 4.25 2.38 3.59
N CYS A 64 4.30 2.15 2.28
CA CYS A 64 4.16 3.16 1.23
C CYS A 64 2.87 2.89 0.47
N PHE A 65 1.96 3.85 0.48
CA PHE A 65 0.74 3.82 -0.32
C PHE A 65 0.95 4.66 -1.58
N TYR A 66 0.67 4.09 -2.74
CA TYR A 66 0.97 4.68 -4.03
C TYR A 66 -0.25 4.64 -4.96
N TYR A 67 -0.49 5.76 -5.64
CA TYR A 67 -1.42 5.87 -6.76
C TYR A 67 -0.72 6.61 -7.92
N SER A 68 -1.00 6.17 -9.14
CA SER A 68 -0.73 6.96 -10.34
C SER A 68 -1.81 6.77 -11.41
N ASP A 69 -2.08 7.83 -12.17
CA ASP A 69 -2.95 7.75 -13.34
C ASP A 69 -2.41 6.75 -14.39
N GLU A 70 -1.09 6.57 -14.45
CA GLU A 70 -0.43 5.63 -15.38
C GLU A 70 -0.76 4.18 -15.05
N ASN A 71 -0.65 3.78 -13.78
CA ASN A 71 -1.05 2.44 -13.34
C ASN A 71 -2.54 2.17 -13.59
N ASN A 72 -3.33 3.23 -13.66
CA ASN A 72 -4.76 3.20 -13.95
C ASN A 72 -5.08 3.35 -15.44
N LYS A 73 -4.07 3.39 -16.33
CA LYS A 73 -4.21 3.53 -17.79
C LYS A 73 -4.98 4.79 -18.22
N ARG A 74 -4.90 5.86 -17.42
CA ARG A 74 -5.63 7.12 -17.67
C ARG A 74 -4.77 8.15 -18.39
N LYS A 75 -3.54 8.37 -17.91
CA LYS A 75 -2.58 9.31 -18.47
C LYS A 75 -1.16 8.78 -18.34
N SER A 76 -0.26 9.28 -19.17
CA SER A 76 1.16 8.98 -19.04
C SER A 76 1.73 9.52 -17.72
N ALA A 77 2.85 8.96 -17.25
CA ALA A 77 3.55 9.46 -16.05
C ALA A 77 3.89 10.96 -16.09
N ARG A 78 4.05 11.55 -17.29
CA ARG A 78 4.42 12.95 -17.48
C ARG A 78 3.24 13.92 -17.37
N GLU A 79 2.01 13.42 -17.53
CA GLU A 79 0.80 14.23 -17.66
C GLU A 79 -0.25 13.90 -16.58
N GLY A 80 -0.08 12.76 -15.93
CA GLY A 80 -0.96 12.26 -14.88
C GLY A 80 -0.61 12.78 -13.49
N LYS A 81 -1.57 12.65 -12.58
CA LYS A 81 -1.30 12.82 -11.15
C LYS A 81 -0.72 11.54 -10.55
N PHE A 82 0.09 11.74 -9.53
CA PHE A 82 0.69 10.70 -8.71
C PHE A 82 0.58 11.14 -7.25
N PHE A 83 0.26 10.19 -6.38
CA PHE A 83 0.23 10.39 -4.93
C PHE A 83 1.03 9.27 -4.26
N GLU A 84 1.89 9.66 -3.32
CA GLU A 84 2.56 8.72 -2.44
C GLU A 84 2.43 9.19 -1.01
N TYR A 85 2.13 8.25 -0.11
CA TYR A 85 2.20 8.48 1.32
C TYR A 85 2.97 7.35 2.00
N THR A 86 4.07 7.69 2.66
CA THR A 86 4.92 6.71 3.36
C THR A 86 4.88 6.92 4.86
N LEU A 87 4.52 5.88 5.60
CA LEU A 87 4.63 5.80 7.05
C LEU A 87 5.80 4.90 7.43
N GLY A 88 6.81 5.45 8.09
CA GLY A 88 8.01 4.72 8.49
C GLY A 88 8.09 4.38 9.98
N GLY A 89 8.85 3.32 10.28
CA GLY A 89 9.28 2.99 11.64
C GLY A 89 8.20 2.42 12.55
N ILE A 90 7.16 1.81 11.97
CA ILE A 90 6.05 1.18 12.68
C ILE A 90 6.56 -0.09 13.37
N PRO A 91 6.36 -0.27 14.68
CA PRO A 91 6.66 -1.54 15.34
C PRO A 91 5.84 -2.68 14.72
N VAL A 92 6.46 -3.83 14.43
CA VAL A 92 5.75 -4.98 13.82
C VAL A 92 4.63 -5.56 14.68
N ASN A 93 4.51 -5.14 15.94
CA ASN A 93 3.49 -5.54 16.91
C ASN A 93 2.47 -4.43 17.25
N ASP A 94 2.54 -3.26 16.62
CA ASP A 94 1.61 -2.14 16.85
C ASP A 94 1.22 -1.45 15.53
N PHE A 95 0.02 -1.78 15.05
CA PHE A 95 -0.55 -1.27 13.81
C PHE A 95 -1.40 0.00 13.98
N THR A 96 -1.53 0.54 15.19
CA THR A 96 -2.47 1.64 15.48
C THR A 96 -2.26 2.87 14.58
N ARG A 97 -1.01 3.16 14.23
CA ARG A 97 -0.66 4.29 13.36
C ARG A 97 -0.96 4.02 11.89
N LEU A 98 -0.97 2.76 11.47
CA LEU A 98 -1.23 2.36 10.09
C LEU A 98 -2.68 2.68 9.70
N GLU A 99 -3.63 2.33 10.56
CA GLU A 99 -5.07 2.49 10.26
C GLU A 99 -5.40 3.94 9.93
N LYS A 100 -4.95 4.90 10.75
CA LYS A 100 -5.19 6.33 10.54
C LYS A 100 -4.62 6.82 9.22
N VAL A 101 -3.39 6.39 8.90
CA VAL A 101 -2.72 6.79 7.66
C VAL A 101 -3.40 6.19 6.44
N PHE A 102 -3.77 4.92 6.51
CA PHE A 102 -4.49 4.25 5.43
C PHE A 102 -5.82 4.95 5.14
N LYS A 103 -6.61 5.25 6.17
CA LYS A 103 -7.88 5.97 6.02
C LYS A 103 -7.70 7.36 5.39
N PHE A 104 -6.66 8.09 5.81
CA PHE A 104 -6.32 9.39 5.22
C PHE A 104 -5.93 9.28 3.73
N PHE A 105 -5.14 8.27 3.36
CA PHE A 105 -4.78 8.02 1.96
C PHE A 105 -6.02 7.70 1.11
N ILE A 106 -6.92 6.84 1.61
CA ILE A 106 -8.17 6.51 0.93
C ILE A 106 -9.08 7.75 0.80
N GLU A 107 -9.12 8.62 1.80
CA GLU A 107 -9.87 9.88 1.73
C GLU A 107 -9.37 10.79 0.60
N ILE A 108 -8.06 10.98 0.48
CA ILE A 108 -7.46 11.76 -0.62
C ILE A 108 -7.81 11.14 -1.97
N LEU A 109 -7.70 9.81 -2.11
CA LEU A 109 -8.06 9.14 -3.35
C LEU A 109 -9.54 9.31 -3.70
N ASN A 110 -10.44 9.14 -2.74
CA ASN A 110 -11.87 9.33 -2.96
C ASN A 110 -12.19 10.78 -3.39
N LEU A 111 -11.51 11.77 -2.81
CA LEU A 111 -11.65 13.17 -3.22
C LEU A 111 -11.17 13.39 -4.65
N TYR A 112 -9.99 12.85 -5.00
CA TYR A 112 -9.45 12.95 -6.35
C TYR A 112 -10.38 12.32 -7.40
N GLU A 113 -10.92 11.13 -7.13
CA GLU A 113 -11.85 10.46 -8.03
C GLU A 113 -13.16 11.24 -8.22
N LYS A 114 -13.67 11.88 -7.15
CA LYS A 114 -14.88 12.71 -7.22
C LYS A 114 -14.66 13.96 -8.07
N GLU A 115 -13.54 14.66 -7.88
CA GLU A 115 -13.17 15.82 -8.71
C GLU A 115 -13.12 15.43 -10.19
N LYS A 116 -12.52 14.27 -10.49
CA LYS A 116 -12.43 13.75 -11.86
C LYS A 116 -13.78 13.46 -12.50
N GLN A 117 -14.73 12.91 -11.74
CA GLN A 117 -16.08 12.65 -12.24
C GLN A 117 -16.85 13.94 -12.55
N SER A 118 -16.55 15.04 -11.85
CA SER A 118 -17.19 16.34 -12.10
C SER A 118 -16.61 17.12 -13.29
N GLU A 119 -15.45 16.69 -13.81
CA GLU A 119 -14.81 17.27 -14.99
C GLU A 119 -15.33 16.67 -16.31
N ASN A 120 -16.13 15.60 -16.26
CA ASN A 120 -16.73 14.89 -17.41
C ASN A 120 -18.23 15.10 -17.48
#